data_AF-A0A1E1MMU7-F1
#
_entry.id   AF-A0A1E1MMU7-F1
#
_cell.length_a   1.000
_cell.length_b   1.000
_cell.length_c   1.000
_cell.angle_alpha   90.00
_cell.angle_beta   90.00
_cell.angle_gamma   90.00
#
_symmetry.space_group_name_H-M   'P 1'
#
loop_
_entity.id
_entity.type
_entity.pdbx_description
1 polymer ?
#
loop_
_entity_poly.entity_id
_entity_poly.type
_entity_poly.pdbx_seq_one_letter_code
_entity_poly.pdbx_strand_id
1 'polypeptide(L)'
;MAFRAKNSRAQDHTYYRDMKVVLEPLTELNHRLNRFSPTVWATIGDVKVFQSRTVFNDEYGHQRETMAAVAKEKPMQSLSELISRAYIPICWSQVPCAIHEPSSHVFNQMSKKGKPHVSLVWKHLQTLKFISLQLKPYHVKDYLGDLRKTYQHLQDHLEESTGTFILNDNELWLNMSEWNHLTVLMEDLRSSLQSLDKLVLSSSVDSGSVQAVRPGLMVELLRGLGCMAIMYPTMEKLPEVEGFSLVAALRQLRKDRKLLDVTYSSEGRTIEAHTVVLASISMYCRIHYANWTRPPVISFDRTVDKDFFLTFRTLEILIDYAYEEPIDWKKMQVLETDDHFEIAHKRDMLLNICKGADYWRIPSLLALAEHQLLHAGKQMINLDNVYELKRIAEDSRASLFLKLCQDFIDGNLDAVVRAHSQQSG
;
A
#
# COMPACT_ATOMS: atom_id res chain seq x y z
N MET A 1 24.05 -21.68 -65.41
CA MET A 1 22.68 -22.20 -65.60
C MET A 1 21.78 -21.53 -64.58
N ALA A 2 20.89 -20.66 -65.03
CA ALA A 2 19.96 -19.92 -64.18
C ALA A 2 18.82 -20.84 -63.72
N PHE A 3 18.65 -20.99 -62.40
CA PHE A 3 17.46 -21.62 -61.83
C PHE A 3 16.29 -20.64 -61.95
N ARG A 4 15.48 -20.84 -63.00
CA ARG A 4 14.19 -20.19 -63.19
C ARG A 4 13.25 -20.65 -62.07
N ALA A 5 12.92 -19.75 -61.14
CA ALA A 5 11.79 -19.90 -60.26
C ALA A 5 10.49 -19.90 -61.09
N LYS A 6 9.92 -21.08 -61.30
CA LYS A 6 8.54 -21.21 -61.77
C LYS A 6 7.62 -21.10 -60.57
N ASN A 7 6.72 -20.12 -60.61
CA ASN A 7 5.52 -20.08 -59.80
C ASN A 7 4.72 -21.38 -59.98
N SER A 8 4.46 -22.11 -58.90
CA SER A 8 3.29 -23.00 -58.82
C SER A 8 2.81 -23.11 -57.38
N ARG A 9 1.52 -22.84 -57.19
CA ARG A 9 0.74 -22.77 -55.93
C ARG A 9 0.61 -24.11 -55.19
N ALA A 10 1.72 -24.80 -54.99
CA ALA A 10 1.85 -26.07 -54.28
C ALA A 10 3.10 -26.05 -53.37
N GLN A 11 3.27 -24.99 -52.57
CA GLN A 11 4.06 -25.04 -51.33
C GLN A 11 3.18 -25.75 -50.27
N ASP A 12 2.88 -27.03 -50.51
CA ASP A 12 3.46 -28.21 -49.84
C ASP A 12 2.88 -28.44 -48.44
N HIS A 13 1.66 -29.00 -48.38
CA HIS A 13 1.10 -29.56 -47.14
C HIS A 13 2.05 -30.60 -46.49
N THR A 14 2.84 -31.28 -47.32
CA THR A 14 3.95 -32.18 -46.94
C THR A 14 5.05 -31.43 -46.20
N TYR A 15 5.56 -30.31 -46.73
CA TYR A 15 6.58 -29.50 -46.06
C TYR A 15 6.15 -29.01 -44.67
N TYR A 16 4.92 -28.48 -44.54
CA TYR A 16 4.41 -28.06 -43.23
C TYR A 16 4.24 -29.23 -42.26
N ARG A 17 3.81 -30.40 -42.75
CA ARG A 17 3.69 -31.61 -41.94
C ARG A 17 5.05 -32.11 -41.47
N ASP A 18 6.04 -32.13 -42.36
CA ASP A 18 7.40 -32.59 -42.07
C ASP A 18 8.10 -31.63 -41.11
N MET A 19 7.95 -30.32 -41.32
CA MET A 19 8.45 -29.29 -40.39
C MET A 19 7.85 -29.46 -39.01
N LYS A 20 6.53 -29.71 -38.90
CA LYS A 20 5.88 -29.96 -37.62
C LYS A 20 6.47 -31.20 -36.93
N VAL A 21 6.63 -32.31 -37.64
CA VAL A 21 7.20 -33.55 -37.07
C VAL A 21 8.65 -33.35 -36.61
N VAL A 22 9.46 -32.62 -37.37
CA VAL A 22 10.86 -32.35 -37.01
C VAL A 22 10.97 -31.43 -35.79
N LEU A 23 10.07 -30.45 -35.65
CA LEU A 23 10.10 -29.48 -34.56
C LEU A 23 9.29 -29.91 -33.32
N GLU A 24 8.39 -30.88 -33.44
CA GLU A 24 7.55 -31.40 -32.34
C GLU A 24 8.34 -31.73 -31.07
N PRO A 25 9.52 -32.39 -31.14
CA PRO A 25 10.33 -32.64 -29.95
C PRO A 25 10.77 -31.38 -29.21
N LEU A 26 10.94 -30.25 -29.93
CA LEU A 26 11.40 -28.97 -29.37
C LEU A 26 10.24 -28.08 -28.91
N THR A 27 9.06 -28.24 -29.50
CA THR A 27 7.88 -27.43 -29.22
C THR A 27 7.03 -28.02 -28.09
N GLU A 28 7.06 -29.34 -27.91
CA GLU A 28 6.35 -30.04 -26.85
C GLU A 28 7.25 -30.42 -25.67
N LEU A 29 6.63 -30.81 -24.56
CA LEU A 29 7.34 -31.16 -23.33
C LEU A 29 7.99 -32.54 -23.49
N ASN A 30 9.28 -32.56 -23.81
CA ASN A 30 10.01 -33.79 -24.10
C ASN A 30 11.21 -33.99 -23.16
N HIS A 31 11.02 -34.81 -22.13
CA HIS A 31 12.06 -35.11 -21.14
C HIS A 31 13.29 -35.83 -21.70
N ARG A 32 13.24 -36.37 -22.93
CA ARG A 32 14.40 -37.00 -23.57
C ARG A 32 15.48 -35.99 -23.94
N LEU A 33 15.10 -34.71 -24.10
CA LEU A 33 16.02 -33.61 -24.40
C LEU A 33 17.01 -33.32 -23.26
N ASN A 34 16.71 -33.72 -22.03
CA ASN A 34 17.61 -33.59 -20.88
C ASN A 34 18.93 -34.37 -21.04
N ARG A 35 18.98 -35.33 -21.98
CA ARG A 35 20.17 -36.16 -22.22
C ARG A 35 21.16 -35.51 -23.17
N PHE A 36 20.81 -34.39 -23.80
CA PHE A 36 21.68 -33.71 -24.75
C PHE A 36 22.78 -32.94 -24.02
N SER A 37 24.02 -33.09 -24.49
CA SER A 37 25.16 -32.35 -23.96
C SER A 37 25.12 -30.88 -24.41
N PRO A 38 25.85 -29.98 -23.73
CA PRO A 38 25.97 -28.57 -24.15
C PRO A 38 26.44 -28.39 -25.60
N THR A 39 27.32 -29.27 -26.10
CA THR A 39 27.80 -29.25 -27.50
C THR A 39 26.71 -29.59 -28.50
N VAL A 40 25.81 -30.52 -28.15
CA VAL A 40 24.64 -30.86 -28.97
C VAL A 40 23.67 -29.69 -28.99
N TRP A 41 23.43 -29.05 -27.84
CA TRP A 41 22.59 -27.86 -27.76
C TRP A 41 23.14 -26.68 -28.55
N ALA A 42 24.45 -26.44 -28.55
CA ALA A 42 25.06 -25.43 -29.41
C ALA A 42 24.81 -25.71 -30.89
N THR A 43 24.97 -26.99 -31.31
CA THR A 43 24.73 -27.39 -32.71
C THR A 43 23.26 -27.21 -33.11
N ILE A 44 22.31 -27.66 -32.28
CA ILE A 44 20.87 -27.47 -32.50
C ILE A 44 20.52 -25.97 -32.50
N GLY A 45 21.17 -25.20 -31.62
CA GLY A 45 21.04 -23.77 -31.45
C GLY A 45 21.20 -22.99 -32.75
N ASP A 46 22.18 -23.37 -33.58
CA ASP A 46 22.60 -22.62 -34.77
C ASP A 46 21.89 -23.02 -36.06
N VAL A 47 21.16 -24.14 -36.05
CA VAL A 47 20.47 -24.65 -37.23
C VAL A 47 19.20 -23.85 -37.52
N LYS A 48 19.11 -23.27 -38.73
CA LYS A 48 17.98 -22.44 -39.19
C LYS A 48 16.81 -23.28 -39.72
N VAL A 49 15.97 -23.75 -38.82
CA VAL A 49 14.81 -24.61 -39.14
C VAL A 49 13.46 -24.01 -38.74
N PHE A 50 13.45 -22.92 -37.97
CA PHE A 50 12.20 -22.31 -37.53
C PHE A 50 11.71 -21.29 -38.55
N GLN A 51 10.59 -21.59 -39.20
CA GLN A 51 9.98 -20.69 -40.16
C GLN A 51 9.29 -19.53 -39.45
N SER A 52 9.49 -18.32 -39.98
CA SER A 52 8.83 -17.12 -39.49
C SER A 52 7.38 -17.03 -39.99
N ARG A 53 6.48 -16.62 -39.09
CA ARG A 53 5.08 -16.32 -39.38
C ARG A 53 5.04 -15.08 -40.27
N THR A 54 4.30 -15.16 -41.38
CA THR A 54 4.13 -14.04 -42.34
C THR A 54 2.70 -13.52 -42.38
N VAL A 55 1.77 -14.21 -41.71
CA VAL A 55 0.34 -13.86 -41.66
C VAL A 55 -0.01 -13.40 -40.26
N PHE A 56 -0.29 -12.10 -40.11
CA PHE A 56 -0.52 -11.42 -38.83
C PHE A 56 -1.94 -10.83 -38.72
N ASN A 57 -2.93 -11.54 -39.24
CA ASN A 57 -4.32 -11.05 -39.29
C ASN A 57 -4.94 -10.81 -37.91
N ASP A 58 -4.40 -11.46 -36.88
CA ASP A 58 -4.86 -11.36 -35.49
C ASP A 58 -4.13 -10.27 -34.69
N GLU A 59 -3.05 -9.70 -35.23
CA GLU A 59 -2.26 -8.68 -34.53
C GLU A 59 -2.86 -7.27 -34.70
N TYR A 60 -2.43 -6.32 -33.88
CA TYR A 60 -2.92 -4.94 -33.95
C TYR A 60 -2.48 -4.25 -35.25
N GLY A 61 -3.34 -3.38 -35.78
CA GLY A 61 -3.13 -2.82 -37.11
C GLY A 61 -1.85 -1.98 -37.24
N HIS A 62 -1.35 -1.37 -36.17
CA HIS A 62 -0.06 -0.65 -36.17
C HIS A 62 1.17 -1.58 -36.22
N GLN A 63 1.00 -2.87 -35.91
CA GLN A 63 2.10 -3.84 -35.87
C GLN A 63 2.26 -4.61 -37.19
N ARG A 64 1.15 -4.92 -37.86
CA ARG A 64 1.08 -5.91 -38.97
C ARG A 64 2.09 -5.69 -40.07
N GLU A 65 2.18 -4.47 -40.60
CA GLU A 65 3.04 -4.17 -41.76
C GLU A 65 4.52 -4.35 -41.42
N THR A 66 4.93 -3.82 -40.28
CA THR A 66 6.31 -3.94 -39.78
C THR A 66 6.65 -5.39 -39.43
N MET A 67 5.77 -6.12 -38.73
CA MET A 67 5.98 -7.54 -38.43
C MET A 67 6.11 -8.37 -39.71
N ALA A 68 5.28 -8.09 -40.72
CA ALA A 68 5.35 -8.75 -42.02
C ALA A 68 6.65 -8.41 -42.78
N ALA A 69 7.15 -7.17 -42.68
CA ALA A 69 8.43 -6.77 -43.26
C ALA A 69 9.60 -7.51 -42.60
N VAL A 70 9.65 -7.53 -41.26
CA VAL A 70 10.68 -8.24 -40.48
C VAL A 70 10.68 -9.75 -40.79
N ALA A 71 9.50 -10.36 -40.88
CA ALA A 71 9.37 -11.78 -41.23
C ALA A 71 9.81 -12.11 -42.67
N LYS A 72 9.64 -11.17 -43.61
CA LYS A 72 10.12 -11.34 -45.00
C LYS A 72 11.64 -11.23 -45.09
N GLU A 73 12.25 -10.34 -44.31
CA GLU A 73 13.71 -10.20 -44.28
C GLU A 73 14.42 -11.42 -43.69
N LYS A 74 13.80 -12.06 -42.70
CA LYS A 74 14.33 -13.27 -42.05
C LYS A 74 13.28 -14.37 -42.06
N PRO A 75 13.15 -15.13 -43.16
CA PRO A 75 12.11 -16.16 -43.29
C PRO A 75 12.38 -17.43 -42.46
N MET A 76 13.64 -17.69 -42.10
CA MET A 76 14.08 -18.84 -41.32
C MET A 76 15.01 -18.39 -40.19
N GLN A 77 14.77 -18.89 -38.99
CA GLN A 77 15.49 -18.55 -37.76
C GLN A 77 16.10 -19.80 -37.14
N SER A 78 17.22 -19.60 -36.46
CA SER A 78 17.84 -20.59 -35.59
C SER A 78 17.27 -20.50 -34.17
N LEU A 79 17.39 -21.57 -33.38
CA LEU A 79 16.88 -21.60 -32.01
C LEU A 79 17.55 -20.53 -31.11
N SER A 80 18.84 -20.24 -31.35
CA SER A 80 19.60 -19.21 -30.62
C SER A 80 19.16 -17.78 -30.93
N GLU A 81 18.51 -17.56 -32.07
CA GLU A 81 17.95 -16.27 -32.51
C GLU A 81 16.48 -16.10 -32.09
N LEU A 82 15.80 -17.15 -31.66
CA LEU A 82 14.38 -17.10 -31.32
C LEU A 82 14.13 -16.36 -30.01
N ILE A 83 13.02 -15.62 -30.02
CA ILE A 83 12.47 -14.93 -28.86
C ILE A 83 11.14 -15.57 -28.50
N SER A 84 10.94 -15.80 -27.20
CA SER A 84 9.66 -16.34 -26.72
C SER A 84 8.54 -15.32 -26.93
N ARG A 85 7.33 -15.82 -27.22
CA ARG A 85 6.11 -15.02 -27.39
C ARG A 85 5.85 -14.08 -26.22
N ALA A 86 6.28 -14.45 -25.01
CA ALA A 86 6.16 -13.60 -23.82
C ALA A 86 6.86 -12.23 -23.97
N TYR A 87 7.93 -12.14 -24.78
CA TYR A 87 8.69 -10.91 -25.00
C TYR A 87 8.37 -10.21 -26.33
N ILE A 88 7.47 -10.75 -27.15
CA ILE A 88 7.12 -10.13 -28.43
C ILE A 88 6.57 -8.71 -28.28
N PRO A 89 5.75 -8.34 -27.26
CA PRO A 89 5.25 -6.97 -27.10
C PRO A 89 6.33 -5.88 -27.00
N ILE A 90 7.57 -6.23 -26.68
CA ILE A 90 8.69 -5.29 -26.50
C ILE A 90 9.75 -5.37 -27.62
N CYS A 91 9.54 -6.20 -28.65
CA CYS A 91 10.52 -6.37 -29.73
C CYS A 91 9.95 -6.83 -31.08
N TRP A 92 8.62 -6.89 -31.25
CA TRP A 92 7.97 -7.36 -32.48
C TRP A 92 8.40 -6.59 -33.75
N SER A 93 8.89 -5.35 -33.61
CA SER A 93 9.39 -4.57 -34.76
C SER A 93 10.81 -4.91 -35.17
N GLN A 94 11.51 -5.75 -34.40
CA GLN A 94 12.93 -6.05 -34.59
C GLN A 94 13.19 -7.55 -34.84
N VAL A 95 12.28 -8.42 -34.39
CA VAL A 95 12.44 -9.88 -34.53
C VAL A 95 11.22 -10.54 -35.17
N PRO A 96 11.41 -11.57 -36.00
CA PRO A 96 10.30 -12.36 -36.50
C PRO A 96 9.76 -13.31 -35.44
N CYS A 97 8.45 -13.56 -35.48
CA CYS A 97 7.78 -14.59 -34.69
C CYS A 97 7.84 -15.94 -35.41
N ALA A 98 8.25 -17.01 -34.74
CA ALA A 98 8.19 -18.35 -35.32
C ALA A 98 6.75 -18.89 -35.39
N ILE A 99 6.47 -19.70 -36.42
CA ILE A 99 5.20 -20.44 -36.55
C ILE A 99 5.08 -21.45 -35.39
N HIS A 100 6.12 -22.24 -35.17
CA HIS A 100 6.20 -23.22 -34.09
C HIS A 100 7.14 -22.70 -33.00
N GLU A 101 6.57 -22.27 -31.88
CA GLU A 101 7.36 -21.77 -30.75
C GLU A 101 7.97 -22.94 -29.96
N PRO A 102 9.28 -22.91 -29.64
CA PRO A 102 9.90 -23.85 -28.72
C PRO A 102 9.25 -23.82 -27.33
N SER A 103 9.31 -24.95 -26.62
CA SER A 103 8.89 -25.00 -25.23
C SER A 103 9.81 -24.17 -24.32
N SER A 104 9.29 -23.73 -23.17
CA SER A 104 10.08 -23.04 -22.14
C SER A 104 11.26 -23.86 -21.64
N HIS A 105 11.15 -25.20 -21.64
CA HIS A 105 12.27 -26.09 -21.32
C HIS A 105 13.41 -25.95 -22.33
N VAL A 106 13.11 -25.86 -23.63
CA VAL A 106 14.11 -25.70 -24.69
C VAL A 106 14.75 -24.32 -24.65
N PHE A 107 13.95 -23.26 -24.43
CA PHE A 107 14.51 -21.92 -24.25
C PHE A 107 15.53 -21.88 -23.11
N ASN A 108 15.27 -22.55 -21.98
CA ASN A 108 16.18 -22.58 -20.84
C ASN A 108 17.56 -23.21 -21.14
N GLN A 109 17.70 -23.98 -22.22
CA GLN A 109 18.99 -24.53 -22.65
C GLN A 109 19.82 -23.54 -23.48
N MET A 110 19.19 -22.47 -23.98
CA MET A 110 19.85 -21.41 -24.73
C MET A 110 20.40 -20.33 -23.80
N SER A 111 21.52 -19.71 -24.17
CA SER A 111 22.18 -18.66 -23.39
C SER A 111 21.25 -17.49 -23.05
N LYS A 112 20.40 -17.08 -23.99
CA LYS A 112 19.46 -15.96 -23.84
C LYS A 112 18.10 -16.34 -23.25
N LYS A 113 17.81 -17.63 -23.08
CA LYS A 113 16.51 -18.12 -22.57
C LYS A 113 15.27 -17.55 -23.29
N GLY A 114 15.40 -17.30 -24.59
CA GLY A 114 14.34 -16.68 -25.40
C GLY A 114 14.08 -15.20 -25.10
N LYS A 115 14.96 -14.51 -24.37
CA LYS A 115 14.86 -13.08 -24.07
C LYS A 115 15.48 -12.22 -25.19
N PRO A 116 14.91 -11.05 -25.52
CA PRO A 116 15.58 -10.07 -26.36
C PRO A 116 16.82 -9.53 -25.68
N HIS A 117 17.82 -9.17 -26.47
CA HIS A 117 18.90 -8.32 -25.99
C HIS A 117 18.39 -6.89 -25.81
N VAL A 118 18.81 -6.19 -24.76
CA VAL A 118 18.29 -4.85 -24.43
C VAL A 118 18.48 -3.83 -25.55
N SER A 119 19.57 -3.94 -26.33
CA SER A 119 19.76 -3.09 -27.52
C SER A 119 18.68 -3.26 -28.60
N LEU A 120 18.03 -4.44 -28.71
CA LEU A 120 16.88 -4.62 -29.59
C LEU A 120 15.64 -3.92 -29.04
N VAL A 121 15.47 -3.91 -27.72
CA VAL A 121 14.36 -3.21 -27.05
C VAL A 121 14.50 -1.69 -27.24
N TRP A 122 15.72 -1.15 -27.20
CA TRP A 122 15.97 0.26 -27.55
C TRP A 122 15.60 0.59 -29.00
N LYS A 123 15.99 -0.25 -29.96
CA LYS A 123 15.59 -0.07 -31.38
C LYS A 123 14.08 -0.21 -31.58
N HIS A 124 13.46 -1.11 -30.81
CA HIS A 124 12.01 -1.26 -30.81
C HIS A 124 11.33 0.03 -30.34
N LEU A 125 11.81 0.63 -29.25
CA LEU A 125 11.31 1.91 -28.75
C LEU A 125 11.44 3.04 -29.78
N GLN A 126 12.56 3.12 -30.50
CA GLN A 126 12.69 4.05 -31.64
C GLN A 126 11.64 3.81 -32.72
N THR A 127 11.33 2.55 -33.02
CA THR A 127 10.27 2.22 -33.98
C THR A 127 8.90 2.68 -33.48
N LEU A 128 8.60 2.48 -32.20
CA LEU A 128 7.36 2.97 -31.58
C LEU A 128 7.22 4.49 -31.71
N LYS A 129 8.32 5.24 -31.52
CA LYS A 129 8.35 6.68 -31.80
C LYS A 129 7.90 7.00 -33.23
N PHE A 130 8.46 6.35 -34.25
CA PHE A 130 8.05 6.61 -35.64
C PHE A 130 6.58 6.25 -35.89
N ILE A 131 6.10 5.15 -35.30
CA ILE A 131 4.69 4.73 -35.41
C ILE A 131 3.76 5.76 -34.79
N SER A 132 4.15 6.38 -33.67
CA SER A 132 3.35 7.40 -33.00
C SER A 132 2.93 8.57 -33.92
N LEU A 133 3.79 8.92 -34.89
CA LEU A 133 3.54 10.01 -35.85
C LEU A 133 2.37 9.69 -36.79
N GLN A 134 2.22 8.42 -37.16
CA GLN A 134 1.22 7.92 -38.10
C GLN A 134 0.10 7.11 -37.41
N LEU A 135 0.08 7.11 -36.08
CA LEU A 135 -0.85 6.32 -35.29
C LEU A 135 -2.29 6.79 -35.51
N LYS A 136 -3.20 5.83 -35.66
CA LYS A 136 -4.64 6.08 -35.81
C LYS A 136 -5.31 6.01 -34.43
N PRO A 137 -6.39 6.79 -34.18
CA PRO A 137 -7.01 6.87 -32.85
C PRO A 137 -7.41 5.51 -32.25
N TYR A 138 -7.91 4.59 -33.07
CA TYR A 138 -8.36 3.27 -32.62
C TYR A 138 -7.21 2.29 -32.27
N HIS A 139 -5.95 2.64 -32.52
CA HIS A 139 -4.77 1.86 -32.12
C HIS A 139 -4.09 2.38 -30.85
N VAL A 140 -4.55 3.51 -30.29
CA VAL A 140 -3.89 4.18 -29.15
C VAL A 140 -3.75 3.27 -27.94
N LYS A 141 -4.79 2.51 -27.63
CA LYS A 141 -4.79 1.59 -26.48
C LYS A 141 -3.65 0.57 -26.55
N ASP A 142 -3.51 -0.09 -27.69
CA ASP A 142 -2.56 -1.17 -27.87
C ASP A 142 -1.14 -0.62 -27.99
N TYR A 143 -0.97 0.52 -28.66
CA TYR A 143 0.29 1.26 -28.70
C TYR A 143 0.80 1.67 -27.31
N LEU A 144 -0.06 2.25 -26.47
CA LEU A 144 0.30 2.62 -25.09
C LEU A 144 0.65 1.38 -24.26
N GLY A 145 -0.02 0.25 -24.51
CA GLY A 145 0.29 -1.04 -23.91
C GLY A 145 1.71 -1.53 -24.25
N ASP A 146 2.07 -1.50 -25.54
CA ASP A 146 3.42 -1.88 -26.01
C ASP A 146 4.49 -0.95 -25.43
N LEU A 147 4.24 0.36 -25.45
CA LEU A 147 5.17 1.37 -24.95
C LEU A 147 5.42 1.21 -23.46
N ARG A 148 4.36 1.00 -22.66
CA ARG A 148 4.48 0.77 -21.21
C ARG A 148 5.27 -0.50 -20.90
N LYS A 149 5.00 -1.61 -21.60
CA LYS A 149 5.77 -2.85 -21.44
C LYS A 149 7.24 -2.66 -21.81
N THR A 150 7.50 -1.88 -22.84
CA THR A 150 8.86 -1.56 -23.31
C THR A 150 9.62 -0.76 -22.25
N TYR A 151 9.04 0.33 -21.72
CA TYR A 151 9.66 1.08 -20.62
C TYR A 151 9.86 0.24 -19.37
N GLN A 152 8.86 -0.56 -18.98
CA GLN A 152 8.96 -1.42 -17.81
C GLN A 152 10.12 -2.41 -17.95
N HIS A 153 10.25 -3.06 -19.11
CA HIS A 153 11.33 -4.01 -19.35
C HIS A 153 12.72 -3.35 -19.25
N LEU A 154 12.86 -2.14 -19.80
CA LEU A 154 14.10 -1.37 -19.72
C LEU A 154 14.44 -0.96 -18.28
N GLN A 155 13.43 -0.60 -17.48
CA GLN A 155 13.62 -0.31 -16.06
C GLN A 155 14.00 -1.57 -15.26
N ASP A 156 13.33 -2.69 -15.49
CA ASP A 156 13.59 -3.96 -14.81
C ASP A 156 15.01 -4.50 -15.10
N HIS A 157 15.64 -4.05 -16.19
CA HIS A 157 17.01 -4.42 -16.60
C HIS A 157 17.94 -3.19 -16.64
N LEU A 158 17.86 -2.32 -15.63
CA LEU A 158 18.51 -1.01 -15.60
C LEU A 158 20.02 -1.02 -15.93
N GLU A 159 20.79 -1.97 -15.38
CA GLU A 159 22.23 -2.08 -15.62
C GLU A 159 22.56 -2.34 -17.10
N GLU A 160 21.87 -3.29 -17.73
CA GLU A 160 22.03 -3.59 -19.16
C GLU A 160 21.51 -2.44 -20.03
N SER A 161 20.40 -1.82 -19.61
CA SER A 161 19.78 -0.68 -20.31
C SER A 161 20.69 0.52 -20.36
N THR A 162 21.32 0.89 -19.24
CA THR A 162 22.26 2.03 -19.16
C THR A 162 23.52 1.78 -19.97
N GLY A 163 24.09 0.56 -19.92
CA GLY A 163 25.30 0.22 -20.66
C GLY A 163 25.12 0.13 -22.19
N THR A 164 23.89 -0.06 -22.67
CA THR A 164 23.57 -0.19 -24.10
C THR A 164 22.84 1.02 -24.69
N PHE A 165 22.60 2.05 -23.87
CA PHE A 165 21.92 3.27 -24.29
C PHE A 165 22.84 4.12 -25.20
N ILE A 166 22.64 4.01 -26.51
CA ILE A 166 23.28 4.86 -27.52
C ILE A 166 22.18 5.27 -28.49
N LEU A 167 21.61 6.46 -28.30
CA LEU A 167 20.52 6.95 -29.15
C LEU A 167 20.93 8.32 -29.72
N ASN A 168 20.93 8.41 -31.05
CA ASN A 168 21.16 9.65 -31.79
C ASN A 168 19.92 10.56 -31.81
N ASP A 169 18.78 10.03 -31.37
CA ASP A 169 17.49 10.70 -31.34
C ASP A 169 16.92 10.58 -29.92
N ASN A 170 16.69 11.73 -29.29
CA ASN A 170 16.44 11.81 -27.86
C ASN A 170 14.94 11.82 -27.51
N GLU A 171 14.05 12.14 -28.45
CA GLU A 171 12.61 12.34 -28.18
C GLU A 171 11.83 11.02 -28.12
N LEU A 172 12.15 10.21 -27.11
CA LEU A 172 11.57 8.88 -26.93
C LEU A 172 10.59 8.82 -25.76
N TRP A 173 10.54 9.84 -24.91
CA TRP A 173 9.87 9.75 -23.61
C TRP A 173 8.48 10.37 -23.67
N LEU A 174 7.46 9.56 -23.46
CA LEU A 174 6.06 10.02 -23.47
C LEU A 174 5.68 10.60 -22.10
N ASN A 175 5.92 11.89 -21.90
CA ASN A 175 5.80 12.58 -20.62
C ASN A 175 4.35 13.01 -20.29
N MET A 176 3.46 12.04 -20.08
CA MET A 176 2.04 12.29 -19.76
C MET A 176 1.67 11.89 -18.33
N SER A 177 0.74 12.64 -17.73
CA SER A 177 0.17 12.33 -16.41
C SER A 177 -0.81 11.16 -16.44
N GLU A 178 -1.56 11.01 -17.53
CA GLU A 178 -2.53 9.93 -17.72
C GLU A 178 -2.18 9.10 -18.95
N TRP A 179 -2.28 7.78 -18.79
CA TRP A 179 -2.06 6.80 -19.87
C TRP A 179 -3.36 6.09 -20.28
N ASN A 180 -4.51 6.70 -19.98
CA ASN A 180 -5.80 6.15 -20.31
C ASN A 180 -6.20 6.49 -21.75
N HIS A 181 -6.24 5.48 -22.62
CA HIS A 181 -6.66 5.62 -24.02
C HIS A 181 -8.04 6.27 -24.25
N LEU A 182 -8.91 6.34 -23.23
CA LEU A 182 -10.21 7.01 -23.34
C LEU A 182 -10.11 8.53 -23.17
N THR A 183 -9.07 9.02 -22.49
CA THR A 183 -8.88 10.45 -22.18
C THR A 183 -7.76 11.09 -23.00
N VAL A 184 -6.81 10.30 -23.47
CA VAL A 184 -5.65 10.77 -24.25
C VAL A 184 -6.07 11.15 -25.67
N LEU A 185 -5.86 12.42 -26.04
CA LEU A 185 -6.02 12.88 -27.42
C LEU A 185 -4.77 12.59 -28.25
N MET A 186 -4.94 12.49 -29.58
CA MET A 186 -3.82 12.27 -30.51
C MET A 186 -2.81 13.42 -30.51
N GLU A 187 -3.27 14.64 -30.24
CA GLU A 187 -2.40 15.82 -30.14
C GLU A 187 -1.52 15.75 -28.89
N ASP A 188 -2.07 15.28 -27.76
CA ASP A 188 -1.34 15.09 -26.51
C ASP A 188 -0.23 14.06 -26.69
N LEU A 189 -0.49 12.94 -27.38
CA LEU A 189 0.54 11.93 -27.68
C LEU A 189 1.72 12.51 -28.45
N ARG A 190 1.44 13.39 -29.41
CA ARG A 190 2.46 13.98 -30.29
C ARG A 190 3.25 15.07 -29.58
N SER A 191 2.60 15.91 -28.78
CA SER A 191 3.24 17.00 -28.05
C SER A 191 3.98 16.55 -26.79
N SER A 192 3.62 15.39 -26.24
CA SER A 192 4.20 14.85 -25.00
C SER A 192 5.44 13.99 -25.21
N LEU A 193 5.87 13.75 -26.45
CA LEU A 193 7.16 13.10 -26.72
C LEU A 193 8.29 14.08 -26.44
N GLN A 194 9.12 13.74 -25.45
CA GLN A 194 10.17 14.59 -24.94
C GLN A 194 11.53 13.93 -24.98
N SER A 195 12.55 14.77 -25.07
CA SER A 195 13.94 14.39 -24.96
C SER A 195 14.40 14.33 -23.51
N LEU A 196 15.36 13.45 -23.21
CA LEU A 196 15.87 13.26 -21.84
C LEU A 196 16.40 14.57 -21.21
N ASP A 197 17.05 15.42 -22.01
CA ASP A 197 17.60 16.72 -21.62
C ASP A 197 16.54 17.77 -21.28
N LYS A 198 15.31 17.60 -21.78
CA LYS A 198 14.17 18.46 -21.46
C LYS A 198 13.41 17.98 -20.22
N LEU A 199 13.76 16.84 -19.65
CA LEU A 199 13.07 16.25 -18.51
C LEU A 199 13.86 16.50 -17.22
N VAL A 200 13.13 16.78 -16.14
CA VAL A 200 13.72 16.92 -14.81
C VAL A 200 12.90 16.16 -13.76
N LEU A 201 13.62 15.39 -12.95
CA LEU A 201 13.08 14.69 -11.80
C LEU A 201 12.88 15.66 -10.63
N SER A 202 11.91 15.33 -9.78
CA SER A 202 11.63 16.05 -8.53
C SER A 202 11.16 17.51 -8.70
N SER A 203 10.86 18.00 -9.90
CA SER A 203 10.18 19.29 -10.08
C SER A 203 8.68 19.15 -9.90
N SER A 204 8.05 20.15 -9.29
CA SER A 204 6.59 20.25 -9.21
C SER A 204 5.96 20.95 -10.42
N VAL A 205 6.75 21.66 -11.22
CA VAL A 205 6.28 22.52 -12.32
C VAL A 205 7.16 22.41 -13.56
N ASP A 206 6.58 22.67 -14.71
CA ASP A 206 7.31 22.89 -15.95
C ASP A 206 7.89 24.31 -15.97
N SER A 207 9.06 24.51 -16.57
CA SER A 207 9.71 25.81 -16.66
C SER A 207 10.44 25.97 -17.99
N GLY A 208 9.91 26.84 -18.86
CA GLY A 208 10.47 27.08 -20.19
C GLY A 208 10.48 25.81 -21.04
N SER A 209 11.67 25.40 -21.51
CA SER A 209 11.86 24.16 -22.29
C SER A 209 12.03 22.92 -21.41
N VAL A 210 12.13 23.07 -20.08
CA VAL A 210 12.29 21.96 -19.14
C VAL A 210 10.94 21.59 -18.57
N GLN A 211 10.61 20.31 -18.62
CA GLN A 211 9.36 19.74 -18.11
C GLN A 211 9.63 18.85 -16.91
N ALA A 212 8.74 18.93 -15.92
CA ALA A 212 8.72 17.99 -14.83
C ALA A 212 8.34 16.59 -15.35
N VAL A 213 9.07 15.56 -14.91
CA VAL A 213 8.72 14.18 -15.20
C VAL A 213 7.34 13.86 -14.60
N ARG A 214 6.40 13.47 -15.45
CA ARG A 214 5.03 13.11 -15.06
C ARG A 214 4.98 11.69 -14.47
N PRO A 215 4.00 11.38 -13.60
CA PRO A 215 3.94 10.10 -12.88
C PRO A 215 3.87 8.85 -13.76
N GLY A 216 3.42 8.98 -15.02
CA GLY A 216 3.33 7.85 -15.95
C GLY A 216 4.67 7.36 -16.50
N LEU A 217 5.77 8.08 -16.28
CA LEU A 217 7.08 7.77 -16.82
C LEU A 217 7.98 7.07 -15.77
N MET A 218 8.87 6.20 -16.24
CA MET A 218 9.71 5.34 -15.40
C MET A 218 10.86 6.11 -14.73
N VAL A 219 10.61 6.63 -13.53
CA VAL A 219 11.54 7.50 -12.79
C VAL A 219 12.93 6.86 -12.56
N GLU A 220 12.98 5.58 -12.23
CA GLU A 220 14.26 4.90 -11.97
C GLU A 220 15.07 4.72 -13.25
N LEU A 221 14.41 4.38 -14.35
CA LEU A 221 15.04 4.31 -15.67
C LEU A 221 15.62 5.67 -16.08
N LEU A 222 14.84 6.74 -15.99
CA LEU A 222 15.31 8.09 -16.33
C LEU A 222 16.49 8.52 -15.47
N ARG A 223 16.42 8.26 -14.16
CA ARG A 223 17.52 8.57 -13.23
C ARG A 223 18.79 7.82 -13.61
N GLY A 224 18.69 6.52 -13.91
CA GLY A 224 19.83 5.70 -14.32
C GLY A 224 20.45 6.15 -15.65
N LEU A 225 19.64 6.71 -16.56
CA LEU A 225 20.09 7.27 -17.83
C LEU A 225 20.66 8.70 -17.73
N GLY A 226 20.69 9.29 -16.52
CA GLY A 226 21.26 10.61 -16.29
C GLY A 226 20.29 11.77 -16.39
N CYS A 227 18.98 11.54 -16.29
CA CYS A 227 17.99 12.62 -16.16
C CYS A 227 18.32 13.49 -14.93
N MET A 228 18.39 14.81 -15.13
CA MET A 228 18.68 15.73 -14.03
C MET A 228 17.58 15.65 -12.97
N ALA A 229 17.96 15.78 -11.70
CA ALA A 229 17.04 15.88 -10.58
C ALA A 229 17.21 17.24 -9.91
N ILE A 230 16.10 17.95 -9.67
CA ILE A 230 16.15 19.19 -8.89
C ILE A 230 16.56 18.84 -7.46
N MET A 231 17.69 19.40 -7.04
CA MET A 231 18.13 19.37 -5.66
C MET A 231 17.52 20.57 -4.95
N TYR A 232 16.58 20.31 -4.05
CA TYR A 232 16.11 21.35 -3.13
C TYR A 232 17.18 21.59 -2.06
N PRO A 233 17.50 22.86 -1.74
CA PRO A 233 18.40 23.15 -0.64
C PRO A 233 17.83 22.53 0.63
N THR A 234 18.61 21.68 1.27
CA THR A 234 18.23 21.11 2.56
C THR A 234 18.30 22.24 3.58
N MET A 235 17.14 22.75 4.00
CA MET A 235 17.11 23.58 5.19
C MET A 235 17.54 22.70 6.36
N GLU A 236 18.64 23.07 7.02
CA GLU A 236 18.95 22.51 8.34
C GLU A 236 17.71 22.70 9.20
N LYS A 237 17.14 21.59 9.68
CA LYS A 237 15.96 21.60 10.53
C LYS A 237 16.33 22.49 11.72
N LEU A 238 15.71 23.67 11.82
CA LEU A 238 15.88 24.53 13.00
C LEU A 238 15.61 23.64 14.22
N PRO A 239 16.46 23.70 15.28
CA PRO A 239 16.19 22.93 16.47
C PRO A 239 14.76 23.24 16.91
N GLU A 240 13.98 22.19 17.15
CA GLU A 240 12.63 22.34 17.69
C GLU A 240 12.77 23.15 18.98
N VAL A 241 12.42 24.44 18.92
CA VAL A 241 12.40 25.28 20.11
C VAL A 241 11.19 24.77 20.89
N GLU A 242 11.43 23.93 21.88
CA GLU A 242 10.42 23.58 22.88
C GLU A 242 9.95 24.89 23.52
N GLY A 243 8.78 25.38 23.08
CA GLY A 243 8.14 26.52 23.72
C GLY A 243 7.92 26.19 25.19
N PHE A 244 8.18 27.16 26.07
CA PHE A 244 7.92 26.98 27.51
C PHE A 244 6.44 26.62 27.73
N SER A 245 6.20 25.42 28.25
CA SER A 245 4.86 24.97 28.67
C SER A 245 4.80 24.98 30.20
N LEU A 246 3.94 25.83 30.75
CA LEU A 246 3.68 25.89 32.19
C LEU A 246 3.18 24.54 32.74
N VAL A 247 2.33 23.84 31.97
CA VAL A 247 1.82 22.51 32.34
C VAL A 247 2.95 21.49 32.38
N ALA A 248 3.86 21.51 31.39
CA ALA A 248 5.02 20.63 31.38
C ALA A 248 5.95 20.90 32.58
N ALA A 249 6.16 22.17 32.94
CA ALA A 249 6.93 22.54 34.13
C ALA A 249 6.27 22.06 35.44
N LEU A 250 4.94 22.23 35.59
CA LEU A 250 4.19 21.76 36.75
C LEU A 250 4.19 20.22 36.87
N ARG A 251 4.11 19.52 35.73
CA ARG A 251 4.27 18.07 35.66
C ARG A 251 5.67 17.64 36.11
N GLN A 252 6.70 18.34 35.67
CA GLN A 252 8.08 18.07 36.11
C GLN A 252 8.24 18.31 37.62
N LEU A 253 7.67 19.39 38.17
CA LEU A 253 7.68 19.64 39.61
C LEU A 253 7.01 18.51 40.40
N ARG A 254 5.90 17.95 39.89
CA ARG A 254 5.24 16.78 40.51
C ARG A 254 6.14 15.55 40.49
N LYS A 255 6.80 15.26 39.37
CA LYS A 255 7.77 14.15 39.24
C LYS A 255 8.96 14.30 40.18
N ASP A 256 9.44 15.54 40.34
CA ASP A 256 10.52 15.92 41.26
C ASP A 256 10.09 15.96 42.72
N ARG A 257 8.81 15.75 43.03
CA ARG A 257 8.20 15.88 44.37
C ARG A 257 8.41 17.25 45.02
N LYS A 258 8.33 18.32 44.23
CA LYS A 258 8.47 19.71 44.70
C LYS A 258 7.11 20.40 44.77
N LEU A 259 6.94 21.27 45.76
CA LEU A 259 5.76 22.14 45.95
C LEU A 259 4.42 21.40 46.08
N LEU A 260 4.44 20.12 46.45
CA LEU A 260 3.24 19.31 46.66
C LEU A 260 2.58 19.70 48.00
N ASP A 261 1.28 19.97 47.95
CA ASP A 261 0.50 20.52 49.07
C ASP A 261 -0.78 19.72 49.36
N VAL A 262 -1.00 18.61 48.65
CA VAL A 262 -2.05 17.64 48.95
C VAL A 262 -1.59 16.20 48.67
N THR A 263 -2.03 15.29 49.53
CA THR A 263 -1.84 13.85 49.37
C THR A 263 -3.19 13.15 49.31
N TYR A 264 -3.40 12.35 48.27
CA TYR A 264 -4.52 11.43 48.17
C TYR A 264 -4.09 10.03 48.56
N SER A 265 -4.94 9.29 49.26
CA SER A 265 -4.67 7.90 49.66
C SER A 265 -5.84 7.00 49.27
N SER A 266 -5.56 5.87 48.63
CA SER A 266 -6.54 4.82 48.35
C SER A 266 -5.83 3.48 48.28
N GLU A 267 -6.47 2.43 48.77
CA GLU A 267 -5.93 1.05 48.72
C GLU A 267 -4.51 0.92 49.30
N GLY A 268 -4.21 1.69 50.36
CA GLY A 268 -2.90 1.71 51.03
C GLY A 268 -1.78 2.39 50.27
N ARG A 269 -2.09 3.04 49.14
CA ARG A 269 -1.14 3.76 48.28
C ARG A 269 -1.49 5.25 48.26
N THR A 270 -0.47 6.09 48.09
CA THR A 270 -0.63 7.55 48.09
C THR A 270 -0.20 8.19 46.77
N ILE A 271 -0.84 9.31 46.42
CA ILE A 271 -0.51 10.15 45.27
C ILE A 271 -0.44 11.59 45.75
N GLU A 272 0.72 12.21 45.57
CA GLU A 272 0.95 13.60 45.92
C GLU A 272 0.73 14.50 44.68
N ALA A 273 0.16 15.69 44.89
CA ALA A 273 -0.19 16.62 43.83
C ALA A 273 -0.19 18.08 44.32
N HIS A 274 -0.34 19.01 43.37
CA HIS A 274 -0.59 20.43 43.61
C HIS A 274 -2.09 20.73 43.63
N THR A 275 -2.61 21.33 44.70
CA THR A 275 -4.02 21.70 44.85
C THR A 275 -4.48 22.63 43.73
N VAL A 276 -3.63 23.57 43.31
CA VAL A 276 -3.93 24.54 42.23
C VAL A 276 -4.14 23.86 40.88
N VAL A 277 -3.40 22.80 40.58
CA VAL A 277 -3.55 22.03 39.33
C VAL A 277 -4.83 21.21 39.35
N LEU A 278 -5.15 20.58 40.49
CA LEU A 278 -6.39 19.82 40.61
C LEU A 278 -7.63 20.73 40.61
N ALA A 279 -7.54 21.90 41.25
CA ALA A 279 -8.59 22.90 41.24
C ALA A 279 -8.82 23.50 39.84
N SER A 280 -7.81 23.62 38.99
CA SER A 280 -8.01 24.20 37.66
C SER A 280 -8.96 23.35 36.79
N ILE A 281 -8.95 22.02 36.97
CA ILE A 281 -9.71 21.08 36.15
C ILE A 281 -10.95 20.50 36.84
N SER A 282 -10.95 20.36 38.16
CA SER A 282 -12.03 19.75 38.94
C SER A 282 -12.82 20.79 39.73
N MET A 283 -14.14 20.83 39.51
CA MET A 283 -15.03 21.69 40.33
C MET A 283 -15.13 21.20 41.77
N TYR A 284 -15.09 19.88 41.98
CA TYR A 284 -15.03 19.30 43.32
C TYR A 284 -13.80 19.82 44.08
N CYS A 285 -12.61 19.73 43.46
CA CYS A 285 -11.37 20.19 44.06
C CYS A 285 -11.40 21.69 44.36
N ARG A 286 -11.98 22.52 43.47
CA ARG A 286 -12.16 23.97 43.76
C ARG A 286 -12.95 24.22 45.02
N ILE A 287 -14.10 23.57 45.16
CA ILE A 287 -14.98 23.73 46.33
C ILE A 287 -14.28 23.17 47.58
N HIS A 288 -13.68 21.99 47.46
CA HIS A 288 -13.01 21.30 48.56
C HIS A 288 -11.83 22.13 49.11
N TYR A 289 -10.99 22.67 48.23
CA TYR A 289 -9.82 23.46 48.63
C TYR A 289 -10.13 24.91 49.01
N ALA A 290 -11.31 25.42 48.68
CA ALA A 290 -11.77 26.73 49.14
C ALA A 290 -12.00 26.78 50.67
N ASN A 291 -12.26 25.62 51.29
CA ASN A 291 -12.42 25.50 52.73
C ASN A 291 -11.05 25.32 53.42
N TRP A 292 -10.74 26.17 54.40
CA TRP A 292 -9.40 26.30 55.01
C TRP A 292 -9.09 25.22 56.06
N THR A 293 -10.08 24.42 56.46
CA THR A 293 -9.91 23.29 57.38
C THR A 293 -9.52 22.03 56.60
N ARG A 294 -8.24 21.68 56.58
CA ARG A 294 -7.71 20.61 55.73
C ARG A 294 -7.09 19.48 56.55
N PRO A 295 -7.52 18.22 56.39
CA PRO A 295 -6.64 17.09 56.72
C PRO A 295 -5.48 17.04 55.71
N PRO A 296 -4.26 16.72 56.14
CA PRO A 296 -3.08 16.65 55.27
C PRO A 296 -3.16 15.52 54.23
N VAL A 297 -4.05 14.55 54.44
CA VAL A 297 -4.27 13.39 53.56
C VAL A 297 -5.76 13.23 53.32
N ILE A 298 -6.16 13.14 52.05
CA ILE A 298 -7.52 12.83 51.62
C ILE A 298 -7.58 11.33 51.30
N SER A 299 -8.20 10.56 52.19
CA SER A 299 -8.33 9.11 52.04
C SER A 299 -9.66 8.71 51.41
N PHE A 300 -9.62 7.78 50.44
CA PHE A 300 -10.77 7.07 49.92
C PHE A 300 -10.72 5.63 50.44
N ASP A 301 -11.62 5.28 51.36
CA ASP A 301 -11.68 3.96 51.96
C ASP A 301 -12.96 3.23 51.54
N ARG A 302 -12.83 1.97 51.09
CA ARG A 302 -13.96 1.19 50.58
C ARG A 302 -15.03 0.90 51.65
N THR A 303 -14.64 0.85 52.93
CA THR A 303 -15.54 0.57 54.05
C THR A 303 -16.27 1.81 54.54
N VAL A 304 -15.62 2.98 54.45
CA VAL A 304 -16.15 4.27 54.91
C VAL A 304 -16.90 4.99 53.79
N ASP A 305 -16.33 5.04 52.58
CA ASP A 305 -16.82 5.81 51.42
C ASP A 305 -17.56 4.91 50.42
N LYS A 306 -18.53 4.11 50.88
CA LYS A 306 -19.18 3.07 50.04
C LYS A 306 -19.71 3.60 48.70
N ASP A 307 -20.31 4.79 48.72
CA ASP A 307 -20.96 5.37 47.53
C ASP A 307 -19.97 6.11 46.62
N PHE A 308 -18.83 6.58 47.17
CA PHE A 308 -17.89 7.46 46.47
C PHE A 308 -16.44 6.95 46.45
N PHE A 309 -16.24 5.67 46.78
CA PHE A 309 -14.93 5.04 46.76
C PHE A 309 -14.33 5.13 45.35
N LEU A 310 -13.10 5.64 45.29
CA LEU A 310 -12.28 5.68 44.09
C LEU A 310 -11.08 4.76 44.29
N THR A 311 -10.92 3.80 43.39
CA THR A 311 -9.72 2.94 43.37
C THR A 311 -8.47 3.80 43.18
N PHE A 312 -7.32 3.29 43.62
CA PHE A 312 -6.06 3.99 43.41
C PHE A 312 -5.82 4.29 41.93
N ARG A 313 -6.14 3.34 41.04
CA ARG A 313 -5.96 3.50 39.60
C ARG A 313 -6.85 4.60 39.02
N THR A 314 -8.10 4.69 39.48
CA THR A 314 -9.00 5.76 39.08
C THR A 314 -8.48 7.12 39.54
N LEU A 315 -8.01 7.24 40.79
CA LEU A 315 -7.40 8.46 41.30
C LEU A 315 -6.15 8.87 40.53
N GLU A 316 -5.29 7.90 40.20
CA GLU A 316 -4.10 8.12 39.38
C GLU A 316 -4.48 8.74 38.03
N ILE A 317 -5.46 8.16 37.33
CA ILE A 317 -5.93 8.68 36.03
C ILE A 317 -6.53 10.08 36.17
N LEU A 318 -7.32 10.34 37.21
CA LEU A 318 -7.93 11.65 37.44
C LEU A 318 -6.87 12.73 37.68
N ILE A 319 -5.86 12.42 38.50
CA ILE A 319 -4.77 13.34 38.83
C ILE A 319 -3.86 13.51 37.61
N ASP A 320 -3.48 12.44 36.93
CA ASP A 320 -2.61 12.47 35.75
C ASP A 320 -3.25 13.26 34.60
N TYR A 321 -4.56 13.12 34.41
CA TYR A 321 -5.33 13.93 33.47
C TYR A 321 -5.23 15.43 33.77
N ALA A 322 -5.20 15.83 35.05
CA ALA A 322 -5.02 17.23 35.44
C ALA A 322 -3.65 17.80 35.05
N TYR A 323 -2.63 16.95 34.90
CA TYR A 323 -1.30 17.32 34.40
C TYR A 323 -1.15 17.12 32.89
N GLU A 324 -2.25 16.88 32.17
CA GLU A 324 -2.26 16.54 30.73
C GLU A 324 -1.34 15.34 30.41
N GLU A 325 -1.18 14.41 31.34
CA GLU A 325 -0.46 13.19 31.04
C GLU A 325 -1.30 12.29 30.12
N PRO A 326 -0.67 11.64 29.12
CA PRO A 326 -1.38 10.79 28.19
C PRO A 326 -1.98 9.59 28.94
N ILE A 327 -3.31 9.45 28.86
CA ILE A 327 -3.99 8.27 29.38
C ILE A 327 -3.73 7.10 28.42
N ASP A 328 -3.21 6.01 28.96
CA ASP A 328 -2.96 4.78 28.21
C ASP A 328 -4.27 4.01 27.99
N TRP A 329 -5.09 4.51 27.05
CA TRP A 329 -6.37 3.91 26.67
C TRP A 329 -6.22 2.50 26.12
N LYS A 330 -5.05 2.14 25.57
CA LYS A 330 -4.82 0.80 24.98
C LYS A 330 -5.03 -0.32 26.00
N LYS A 331 -4.71 -0.07 27.27
CA LYS A 331 -4.93 -1.06 28.36
C LYS A 331 -6.41 -1.29 28.67
N MET A 332 -7.27 -0.33 28.35
CA MET A 332 -8.72 -0.37 28.62
C MET A 332 -9.53 -0.62 27.35
N GLN A 333 -8.87 -0.71 26.19
CA GLN A 333 -9.51 -0.99 24.92
C GLN A 333 -9.89 -2.46 24.85
N VAL A 334 -11.15 -2.73 24.53
CA VAL A 334 -11.63 -4.08 24.24
C VAL A 334 -11.22 -4.48 22.83
N LEU A 335 -10.61 -5.66 22.71
CA LEU A 335 -10.19 -6.28 21.47
C LEU A 335 -11.08 -7.50 21.18
N GLU A 336 -11.18 -7.88 19.91
CA GLU A 336 -11.98 -9.05 19.49
C GLU A 336 -11.44 -10.38 20.05
N THR A 337 -10.17 -10.41 20.45
CA THR A 337 -9.50 -11.57 21.02
C THR A 337 -9.63 -11.69 22.54
N ASP A 338 -10.17 -10.66 23.20
CA ASP A 338 -10.30 -10.66 24.66
C ASP A 338 -11.31 -11.71 25.13
N ASP A 339 -11.02 -12.35 26.25
CA ASP A 339 -11.99 -13.25 26.89
C ASP A 339 -13.06 -12.49 27.70
N HIS A 340 -14.10 -13.21 28.13
CA HIS A 340 -15.22 -12.61 28.88
C HIS A 340 -14.77 -11.95 30.20
N PHE A 341 -13.73 -12.47 30.86
CA PHE A 341 -13.21 -11.91 32.10
C PHE A 341 -12.44 -10.62 31.85
N GLU A 342 -11.62 -10.57 30.80
CA GLU A 342 -10.89 -9.38 30.37
C GLU A 342 -11.84 -8.26 29.95
N ILE A 343 -12.89 -8.58 29.19
CA ILE A 343 -13.92 -7.61 28.79
C ILE A 343 -14.61 -7.02 30.02
N ALA A 344 -15.01 -7.86 30.98
CA ALA A 344 -15.64 -7.40 32.21
C ALA A 344 -14.69 -6.51 33.04
N HIS A 345 -13.42 -6.89 33.16
CA HIS A 345 -12.43 -6.10 33.88
C HIS A 345 -12.21 -4.72 33.25
N LYS A 346 -11.98 -4.66 31.92
CA LYS A 346 -11.79 -3.40 31.17
C LYS A 346 -13.01 -2.49 31.26
N ARG A 347 -14.20 -3.08 31.18
CA ARG A 347 -15.47 -2.37 31.39
C ARG A 347 -15.55 -1.76 32.78
N ASP A 348 -15.28 -2.54 33.83
CA ASP A 348 -15.35 -2.05 35.21
C ASP A 348 -14.33 -0.93 35.46
N MET A 349 -13.14 -1.01 34.85
CA MET A 349 -12.18 0.09 34.86
C MET A 349 -12.74 1.38 34.25
N LEU A 350 -13.36 1.30 33.06
CA LEU A 350 -13.94 2.46 32.38
C LEU A 350 -15.11 3.06 33.16
N LEU A 351 -16.00 2.22 33.72
CA LEU A 351 -17.12 2.67 34.56
C LEU A 351 -16.64 3.34 35.85
N ASN A 352 -15.57 2.83 36.47
CA ASN A 352 -14.95 3.49 37.62
C ASN A 352 -14.36 4.87 37.24
N ILE A 353 -13.81 5.03 36.04
CA ILE A 353 -13.35 6.34 35.54
C ILE A 353 -14.54 7.28 35.34
N CYS A 354 -15.65 6.82 34.74
CA CYS A 354 -16.88 7.63 34.63
C CYS A 354 -17.37 8.10 36.01
N LYS A 355 -17.47 7.17 36.97
CA LYS A 355 -17.86 7.48 38.35
C LYS A 355 -16.93 8.52 38.99
N GLY A 356 -15.62 8.34 38.85
CA GLY A 356 -14.61 9.27 39.38
C GLY A 356 -14.65 10.64 38.72
N ALA A 357 -14.81 10.69 37.40
CA ALA A 357 -14.89 11.93 36.64
C ALA A 357 -16.19 12.70 36.94
N ASP A 358 -17.33 12.02 37.12
CA ASP A 358 -18.56 12.65 37.59
C ASP A 358 -18.40 13.19 39.02
N TYR A 359 -17.85 12.38 39.93
CA TYR A 359 -17.62 12.77 41.32
C TYR A 359 -16.72 14.00 41.43
N TRP A 360 -15.58 14.01 40.71
CA TRP A 360 -14.68 15.17 40.65
C TRP A 360 -15.21 16.30 39.75
N ARG A 361 -16.33 16.09 39.05
CA ARG A 361 -16.94 17.02 38.10
C ARG A 361 -15.93 17.48 37.04
N ILE A 362 -15.40 16.52 36.30
CA ILE A 362 -14.50 16.69 35.14
C ILE A 362 -15.23 16.20 33.88
N PRO A 363 -16.06 17.04 33.23
CA PRO A 363 -16.94 16.61 32.13
C PRO A 363 -16.18 16.07 30.91
N SER A 364 -15.00 16.63 30.62
CA SER A 364 -14.18 16.20 29.48
C SER A 364 -13.65 14.77 29.65
N LEU A 365 -13.21 14.40 30.85
CA LEU A 365 -12.75 13.04 31.14
C LEU A 365 -13.92 12.06 31.17
N LEU A 366 -15.07 12.46 31.70
CA LEU A 366 -16.29 11.66 31.67
C LEU A 366 -16.67 11.31 30.22
N ALA A 367 -16.72 12.31 29.34
CA ALA A 367 -17.04 12.11 27.92
C ALA A 367 -16.03 11.20 27.20
N LEU A 368 -14.73 11.33 27.51
CA LEU A 368 -13.70 10.45 26.94
C LEU A 368 -13.88 8.98 27.38
N ALA A 369 -14.16 8.74 28.66
CA ALA A 369 -14.40 7.40 29.17
C ALA A 369 -15.71 6.79 28.60
N GLU A 370 -16.79 7.57 28.51
CA GLU A 370 -18.04 7.14 27.87
C GLU A 370 -17.84 6.80 26.40
N HIS A 371 -17.04 7.57 25.67
CA HIS A 371 -16.73 7.28 24.27
C HIS A 371 -16.06 5.89 24.10
N GLN A 372 -15.15 5.53 25.01
CA GLN A 372 -14.52 4.20 24.98
C GLN A 372 -15.53 3.08 25.26
N LEU A 373 -16.45 3.28 26.23
CA LEU A 373 -17.53 2.34 26.52
C LEU A 373 -18.46 2.14 25.32
N LEU A 374 -18.84 3.22 24.63
CA LEU A 374 -19.70 3.16 23.44
C LEU A 374 -19.04 2.43 22.28
N HIS A 375 -17.75 2.69 22.03
CA HIS A 375 -17.00 2.02 20.97
C HIS A 375 -16.94 0.49 21.16
N ALA A 376 -16.79 0.04 22.41
CA ALA A 376 -16.76 -1.38 22.78
C ALA A 376 -18.15 -1.97 23.06
N GLY A 377 -19.23 -1.18 22.95
CA GLY A 377 -20.56 -1.55 23.45
C GLY A 377 -21.12 -2.86 22.89
N LYS A 378 -20.83 -3.18 21.63
CA LYS A 378 -21.24 -4.45 20.98
C LYS A 378 -20.57 -5.70 21.58
N GLN A 379 -19.38 -5.55 22.14
CA GLN A 379 -18.61 -6.63 22.76
C GLN A 379 -18.90 -6.74 24.26
N MET A 380 -19.30 -5.64 24.89
CA MET A 380 -19.57 -5.57 26.32
C MET A 380 -21.00 -5.98 26.70
N ILE A 381 -22.00 -5.66 25.87
CA ILE A 381 -23.42 -5.88 26.16
C ILE A 381 -23.89 -7.19 25.54
N ASN A 382 -24.47 -8.07 26.35
CA ASN A 382 -25.11 -9.30 25.90
C ASN A 382 -26.42 -9.57 26.66
N LEU A 383 -27.14 -10.62 26.27
CA LEU A 383 -28.44 -10.97 26.87
C LEU A 383 -28.36 -11.30 28.36
N ASP A 384 -27.21 -11.78 28.84
CA ASP A 384 -27.05 -12.26 30.22
C ASP A 384 -26.63 -11.15 31.18
N ASN A 385 -25.99 -10.09 30.69
CA ASN A 385 -25.39 -9.05 31.54
C ASN A 385 -26.09 -7.68 31.45
N VAL A 386 -26.97 -7.46 30.47
CA VAL A 386 -27.47 -6.10 30.15
C VAL A 386 -28.21 -5.41 31.30
N TYR A 387 -28.96 -6.13 32.15
CA TYR A 387 -29.61 -5.52 33.32
C TYR A 387 -28.62 -5.08 34.39
N GLU A 388 -27.59 -5.88 34.64
CA GLU A 388 -26.53 -5.52 35.58
C GLU A 388 -25.75 -4.31 35.06
N LEU A 389 -25.43 -4.30 33.76
CA LEU A 389 -24.75 -3.19 33.11
C LEU A 389 -25.54 -1.89 33.17
N LYS A 390 -26.84 -1.96 32.93
CA LYS A 390 -27.74 -0.81 33.06
C LYS A 390 -27.67 -0.22 34.48
N ARG A 391 -27.73 -1.06 35.51
CA ARG A 391 -27.63 -0.62 36.92
C ARG A 391 -26.27 0.02 37.21
N ILE A 392 -25.17 -0.60 36.80
CA ILE A 392 -23.82 -0.06 37.05
C ILE A 392 -23.60 1.25 36.28
N ALA A 393 -24.14 1.37 35.07
CA ALA A 393 -24.08 2.60 34.28
C ALA A 393 -24.85 3.75 34.95
N GLU A 394 -25.99 3.45 35.58
CA GLU A 394 -26.77 4.39 36.38
C GLU A 394 -26.00 4.84 37.63
N ASP A 395 -25.44 3.89 38.38
CA ASP A 395 -24.60 4.16 39.58
C ASP A 395 -23.34 4.97 39.24
N SER A 396 -22.79 4.76 38.04
CA SER A 396 -21.58 5.46 37.55
C SER A 396 -21.88 6.75 36.78
N ARG A 397 -23.17 7.11 36.65
CA ARG A 397 -23.68 8.24 35.85
C ARG A 397 -23.15 8.30 34.41
N ALA A 398 -22.88 7.14 33.81
CA ALA A 398 -22.51 7.02 32.41
C ALA A 398 -23.77 7.11 31.52
N SER A 399 -24.35 8.31 31.42
CA SER A 399 -25.64 8.58 30.78
C SER A 399 -25.77 8.05 29.34
N LEU A 400 -24.72 8.13 28.53
CA LEU A 400 -24.75 7.66 27.15
C LEU A 400 -24.68 6.14 27.08
N PHE A 401 -23.87 5.51 27.93
CA PHE A 401 -23.78 4.06 28.01
C PHE A 401 -25.04 3.44 28.63
N LEU A 402 -25.65 4.13 29.60
CA LEU A 402 -26.97 3.78 30.15
C LEU A 402 -28.04 3.75 29.06
N LYS A 403 -28.07 4.79 28.21
CA LYS A 403 -28.97 4.85 27.07
C LYS A 403 -28.72 3.69 26.09
N LEU A 404 -27.47 3.37 25.79
CA LEU A 404 -27.13 2.22 24.93
C LEU A 404 -27.65 0.90 25.51
N CYS A 405 -27.52 0.68 26.82
CA CYS A 405 -28.08 -0.50 27.49
C CYS A 405 -29.61 -0.52 27.38
N GLN A 406 -30.28 0.62 27.56
CA GLN A 406 -31.73 0.73 27.42
C GLN A 406 -32.19 0.44 25.98
N ASP A 407 -31.54 1.04 24.98
CA ASP A 407 -31.85 0.82 23.56
C ASP A 407 -31.65 -0.66 23.17
N PHE A 408 -30.65 -1.35 23.74
CA PHE A 408 -30.44 -2.78 23.53
C PHE A 408 -31.57 -3.62 24.13
N ILE A 409 -32.02 -3.30 25.36
CA ILE A 409 -33.14 -3.99 26.01
C ILE A 409 -34.42 -3.80 25.21
N ASP A 410 -34.73 -2.56 24.83
CA ASP A 410 -35.96 -2.25 24.09
C ASP A 410 -35.99 -2.93 22.71
N GLY A 411 -34.83 -3.00 22.03
CA GLY A 411 -34.70 -3.69 20.75
C GLY A 411 -34.76 -5.22 20.82
N ASN A 412 -34.53 -5.83 22.00
CA ASN A 412 -34.41 -7.29 22.18
C ASN A 412 -35.27 -7.83 23.33
N LEU A 413 -36.35 -7.13 23.69
CA LEU A 413 -37.11 -7.33 24.93
C LEU A 413 -37.50 -8.79 25.16
N ASP A 414 -38.07 -9.46 24.16
CA ASP A 414 -38.50 -10.87 24.24
C ASP A 414 -37.35 -11.84 24.54
N ALA A 415 -36.16 -11.59 23.97
CA ALA A 415 -34.99 -12.43 24.16
C ALA A 415 -34.37 -12.22 25.54
N VAL A 416 -34.27 -10.96 25.98
CA VAL A 416 -33.74 -10.58 27.30
C VAL A 416 -34.64 -11.13 28.42
N VAL A 417 -35.96 -10.99 28.31
CA VAL A 417 -36.91 -11.54 29.30
C VAL A 417 -36.79 -13.06 29.41
N ARG A 418 -36.68 -13.79 28.29
CA ARG A 418 -36.49 -15.24 28.32
C ARG A 418 -35.17 -15.65 29.00
N ALA A 419 -34.06 -14.99 28.67
CA ALA A 419 -32.75 -15.27 29.25
C ALA A 419 -32.74 -15.11 30.79
N HIS A 420 -33.41 -14.08 31.31
CA HIS A 420 -33.46 -13.81 32.75
C HIS A 420 -34.61 -14.51 33.50
N SER A 421 -35.62 -15.04 32.80
CA SER A 421 -36.72 -15.78 33.46
C SER A 421 -36.30 -17.16 33.98
N GLN A 422 -35.24 -17.77 33.43
CA GLN A 422 -34.72 -19.08 33.84
C GLN A 422 -33.75 -19.04 35.03
N GLN A 423 -33.31 -17.86 35.47
CA GLN A 423 -32.40 -17.69 36.62
C GLN A 423 -33.13 -17.56 37.97
N SER A 424 -34.47 -17.53 37.97
CA SER A 424 -35.33 -17.39 39.16
C SER A 424 -35.92 -18.72 39.66
N GLY A 425 -35.41 -19.87 39.18
CA GLY A 425 -35.87 -21.21 39.51
C GLY A 425 -34.95 -21.93 40.49
#